data_AF-A0A1L7XP52-F1
#
_entry.id   AF-A0A1L7XP52-F1
#
_cell.length_a   1.000
_cell.length_b   1.000
_cell.length_c   1.000
_cell.angle_alpha   90.00
_cell.angle_beta   90.00
_cell.angle_gamma   90.00
#
_symmetry.space_group_name_H-M   'P 1'
#
loop_
_entity.id
_entity.type
_entity.pdbx_description
1 polymer ?
#
loop_
_entity_poly.entity_id
_entity_poly.type
_entity_poly.pdbx_seq_one_letter_code
_entity_poly.pdbx_strand_id
1 'polypeptide(L)'
;MATYSNAVSVATFTALGTIIGYLGAEIAYKFGTAGLWKGYCRGDMLGTAFYEDSGKHYLVRLGKDVGQQKAARSGFWINTLDLVDWRLGDKGSVLPRIKGDDEASGKAVEKVRARRPVFVLTLSRHTSWVCRNSGGAVGGDIGGIKCRYFIGLIVSETITLTVGIAVAIVWHSYFSLWFLAPLLVKILALVFEVNRESIGLEDKAPDPPKQDETRGKEEEIPALIEAFCICETTDIRNGFFLIKGPSQLVLQFFRHYGHPERYRKGIRGDRVREISSMIIVIFAAMIYPSGLIAFIFASQQIQWMWLGYQLYTILSMHLYRFCGGKWIGTTERWIAKELENGKAVCFGDVNGHKVIAQLETIGIVEKVVDGRKIINQWLANLHPS
;
A
#
# COMPACT_ATOMS: atom_id res chain seq x y z
N MET A 1 -36.05 -26.18 -25.01
CA MET A 1 -35.64 -24.93 -24.30
C MET A 1 -34.84 -25.19 -23.02
N ALA A 2 -35.20 -26.17 -22.18
CA ALA A 2 -34.47 -26.49 -20.94
C ALA A 2 -32.99 -26.91 -21.15
N THR A 3 -32.66 -27.60 -22.24
CA THR A 3 -31.29 -28.05 -22.57
C THR A 3 -30.36 -26.92 -23.01
N TYR A 4 -30.87 -25.92 -23.74
CA TYR A 4 -30.08 -24.75 -24.18
C TYR A 4 -29.73 -23.82 -23.01
N SER A 5 -30.66 -23.63 -22.07
CA SER A 5 -30.44 -22.81 -20.87
C SER A 5 -29.36 -23.43 -19.96
N ASN A 6 -29.33 -24.76 -19.83
CA ASN A 6 -28.32 -25.46 -19.04
C ASN A 6 -26.93 -25.39 -19.68
N ALA A 7 -26.83 -25.50 -21.01
CA ALA A 7 -25.55 -25.43 -21.72
C ALA A 7 -24.89 -24.03 -21.63
N VAL A 8 -25.67 -22.96 -21.80
CA VAL A 8 -25.18 -21.58 -21.69
C VAL A 8 -24.77 -21.25 -20.25
N SER A 9 -25.55 -21.71 -19.28
CA SER A 9 -25.24 -21.58 -17.85
C SER A 9 -23.90 -22.25 -17.52
N VAL A 10 -23.72 -23.53 -17.91
CA VAL A 10 -22.49 -24.29 -17.68
C VAL A 10 -21.27 -23.68 -18.38
N ALA A 11 -21.42 -23.20 -19.62
CA ALA A 11 -20.33 -22.54 -20.36
C ALA A 11 -19.89 -21.21 -19.71
N THR A 12 -20.86 -20.42 -19.23
CA THR A 12 -20.57 -19.16 -18.53
C THR A 12 -19.90 -19.42 -17.18
N PHE A 13 -20.37 -20.45 -16.46
CA PHE A 13 -19.81 -20.90 -15.19
C PHE A 13 -18.37 -21.41 -15.29
N THR A 14 -18.03 -22.15 -16.34
CA THR A 14 -16.67 -22.66 -16.56
C THR A 14 -15.68 -21.55 -16.93
N ALA A 15 -16.10 -20.56 -17.73
CA ALA A 15 -15.25 -19.43 -18.13
C ALA A 15 -14.92 -18.47 -16.96
N LEU A 16 -15.82 -18.34 -15.99
CA LEU A 16 -15.63 -17.47 -14.83
C LEU A 16 -14.76 -18.11 -13.74
N GLY A 17 -14.79 -19.45 -13.63
CA GLY A 17 -13.96 -20.17 -12.65
C GLY A 17 -12.48 -20.23 -12.97
N THR A 18 -12.13 -20.19 -14.25
CA THR A 18 -10.74 -20.17 -14.69
C THR A 18 -10.01 -18.90 -14.24
N ILE A 19 -10.67 -17.74 -14.19
CA ILE A 19 -10.01 -16.47 -13.82
C ILE A 19 -9.68 -16.40 -12.33
N ILE A 20 -10.63 -16.76 -11.46
CA ILE A 20 -10.44 -16.70 -10.00
C ILE A 20 -9.53 -17.84 -9.53
N GLY A 21 -9.68 -19.04 -10.10
CA GLY A 21 -8.80 -20.17 -9.83
C GLY A 21 -7.35 -19.90 -10.24
N TYR A 22 -7.13 -19.24 -11.38
CA TYR A 22 -5.79 -18.87 -11.85
C TYR A 22 -5.07 -17.93 -10.89
N LEU A 23 -5.76 -16.89 -10.38
CA LEU A 23 -5.14 -15.95 -9.44
C LEU A 23 -4.72 -16.63 -8.12
N GLY A 24 -5.53 -17.55 -7.61
CA GLY A 24 -5.17 -18.34 -6.43
C GLY A 24 -3.99 -19.26 -6.64
N ALA A 25 -3.95 -19.95 -7.78
CA ALA A 25 -2.85 -20.81 -8.16
C ALA A 25 -1.54 -20.04 -8.32
N GLU A 26 -1.59 -18.86 -8.94
CA GLU A 26 -0.44 -17.96 -9.09
C GLU A 26 0.10 -17.49 -7.73
N ILE A 27 -0.78 -17.11 -6.79
CA ILE A 27 -0.35 -16.71 -5.44
C ILE A 27 0.26 -17.90 -4.69
N ALA A 28 -0.36 -19.08 -4.78
CA ALA A 28 0.18 -20.30 -4.16
C ALA A 28 1.55 -20.69 -4.74
N TYR A 29 1.71 -20.54 -6.06
CA TYR A 29 2.98 -20.74 -6.75
C TYR A 29 4.05 -19.77 -6.25
N LYS A 30 3.72 -18.49 -6.09
CA LYS A 30 4.63 -17.47 -5.51
C LYS A 30 5.07 -17.81 -4.10
N PHE A 31 4.20 -18.35 -3.25
CA PHE A 31 4.60 -18.84 -1.93
C PHE A 31 5.61 -20.00 -2.01
N GLY A 32 5.44 -20.88 -3.00
CA GLY A 32 6.36 -21.96 -3.34
C GLY A 32 7.73 -21.47 -3.76
N THR A 33 7.80 -20.64 -4.79
CA THR A 33 9.05 -20.13 -5.37
C THR A 33 9.81 -19.24 -4.39
N ALA A 34 9.10 -18.45 -3.60
CA ALA A 34 9.69 -17.64 -2.55
C ALA A 34 10.16 -18.47 -1.34
N GLY A 35 9.85 -19.77 -1.28
CA GLY A 35 10.34 -20.70 -0.27
C GLY A 35 9.63 -20.59 1.09
N LEU A 36 8.45 -19.97 1.15
CA LEU A 36 7.70 -19.76 2.40
C LEU A 36 7.23 -21.07 3.04
N TRP A 37 7.09 -22.15 2.27
CA TRP A 37 6.75 -23.48 2.81
C TRP A 37 7.92 -24.17 3.53
N LYS A 38 9.17 -23.69 3.38
CA LYS A 38 10.39 -24.37 3.88
C LYS A 38 10.57 -24.31 5.41
N GLY A 39 9.72 -23.57 6.12
CA GLY A 39 9.68 -23.55 7.58
C GLY A 39 9.85 -22.16 8.19
N TYR A 40 10.04 -22.14 9.51
CA TYR A 40 10.13 -20.92 10.32
C TYR A 40 11.27 -19.98 9.86
N CYS A 41 10.98 -18.70 9.69
CA CYS A 41 11.92 -17.67 9.21
C CYS A 41 12.64 -18.00 7.90
N ARG A 42 12.07 -18.86 7.04
CA ARG A 42 12.66 -19.22 5.74
C ARG A 42 11.85 -18.64 4.58
N GLY A 43 12.53 -18.40 3.47
CA GLY A 43 11.94 -17.84 2.25
C GLY A 43 11.78 -16.32 2.29
N ASP A 44 11.62 -15.71 1.12
CA ASP A 44 11.45 -14.27 0.94
C ASP A 44 9.96 -13.89 0.97
N MET A 45 9.60 -12.79 1.63
CA MET A 45 8.23 -12.26 1.61
C MET A 45 8.03 -11.19 0.55
N LEU A 46 9.10 -10.56 0.06
CA LEU A 46 9.04 -9.55 -0.98
C LEU A 46 8.51 -10.15 -2.29
N GLY A 47 7.58 -9.46 -2.95
CA GLY A 47 6.95 -9.92 -4.18
C GLY A 47 5.85 -10.98 -3.96
N THR A 48 5.53 -11.32 -2.71
CA THR A 48 4.42 -12.21 -2.35
C THR A 48 3.19 -11.42 -1.90
N ALA A 49 2.07 -12.12 -1.62
CA ALA A 49 0.87 -11.48 -1.09
C ALA A 49 1.06 -10.84 0.29
N PHE A 50 2.12 -11.21 1.04
CA PHE A 50 2.42 -10.62 2.34
C PHE A 50 3.08 -9.25 2.22
N TYR A 51 3.93 -9.05 1.21
CA TYR A 51 4.69 -7.83 1.00
C TYR A 51 4.92 -7.61 -0.49
N GLU A 52 4.07 -6.78 -1.10
CA GLU A 52 4.12 -6.47 -2.54
C GLU A 52 5.45 -5.77 -2.87
N ASP A 53 6.15 -6.24 -3.90
CA ASP A 53 7.29 -5.51 -4.44
C ASP A 53 6.76 -4.33 -5.25
N SER A 54 7.02 -3.11 -4.76
CA SER A 54 6.60 -1.89 -5.42
C SER A 54 7.38 -1.62 -6.72
N GLY A 55 8.56 -2.23 -6.90
CA GLY A 55 9.49 -1.93 -7.99
C GLY A 55 10.01 -0.49 -8.00
N LYS A 56 9.72 0.29 -6.94
CA LYS A 56 10.13 1.69 -6.83
C LYS A 56 11.58 1.76 -6.35
N HIS A 57 12.27 2.82 -6.74
CA HIS A 57 13.67 3.05 -6.36
C HIS A 57 13.86 4.46 -5.84
N TYR A 58 14.85 4.62 -4.98
CA TYR A 58 15.26 5.89 -4.40
C TYR A 58 16.77 6.08 -4.47
N LEU A 59 17.17 7.34 -4.46
CA LEU A 59 18.56 7.80 -4.42
C LEU A 59 18.74 8.58 -3.13
N VAL A 60 19.76 8.26 -2.35
CA VAL A 60 20.11 9.08 -1.18
C VAL A 60 21.01 10.20 -1.67
N ARG A 61 20.63 11.44 -1.38
CA ARG A 61 21.41 12.66 -1.65
C ARG A 61 22.10 13.08 -0.36
N LEU A 62 23.43 13.04 -0.33
CA LEU A 62 24.24 13.72 0.68
C LEU A 62 24.91 14.92 -0.02
N GLY A 63 24.35 16.12 0.17
CA GLY A 63 24.84 17.32 -0.52
C GLY A 63 24.74 17.23 -2.04
N LYS A 64 25.87 17.45 -2.74
CA LYS A 64 25.93 17.44 -4.22
C LYS A 64 26.11 16.04 -4.82
N ASP A 65 26.48 15.05 -4.02
CA ASP A 65 26.79 13.71 -4.52
C ASP A 65 25.50 12.91 -4.74
N VAL A 66 25.42 12.29 -5.93
CA VAL A 66 24.34 11.37 -6.29
C VAL A 66 24.72 10.01 -5.70
N GLY A 67 24.05 9.60 -4.61
CA GLY A 67 24.22 8.26 -4.08
C GLY A 67 23.75 7.18 -5.05
N GLN A 68 24.14 5.93 -4.78
CA GLN A 68 23.70 4.79 -5.60
C GLN A 68 22.19 4.60 -5.54
N GLN A 69 21.61 4.18 -6.67
CA GLN A 69 20.19 3.82 -6.75
C GLN A 69 19.92 2.56 -5.93
N LYS A 70 18.96 2.64 -5.02
CA LYS A 70 18.54 1.54 -4.16
C LYS A 70 17.05 1.23 -4.38
N ALA A 71 16.70 -0.04 -4.33
CA ALA A 71 15.30 -0.47 -4.38
C ALA A 71 14.58 -0.09 -3.08
N ALA A 72 13.37 0.48 -3.20
CA ALA A 72 12.48 0.75 -2.09
C ALA A 72 11.67 -0.52 -1.79
N ARG A 73 11.94 -1.14 -0.64
CA ARG A 73 11.19 -2.31 -0.16
C ARG A 73 9.78 -1.90 0.27
N SER A 74 9.67 -0.76 0.93
CA SER A 74 8.39 -0.13 1.26
C SER A 74 8.14 1.07 0.37
N GLY A 75 6.98 1.08 -0.28
CA GLY A 75 6.55 2.16 -1.17
C GLY A 75 5.66 3.21 -0.50
N PHE A 76 5.48 3.17 0.82
CA PHE A 76 4.44 3.93 1.53
C PHE A 76 4.37 5.42 1.15
N TRP A 77 5.47 6.15 1.32
CA TRP A 77 5.52 7.59 0.98
C TRP A 77 5.51 7.84 -0.52
N ILE A 78 6.15 6.99 -1.31
CA ILE A 78 6.13 7.12 -2.78
C ILE A 78 4.70 6.98 -3.30
N ASN A 79 3.97 5.96 -2.84
CA ASN A 79 2.57 5.72 -3.18
C ASN A 79 1.67 6.86 -2.69
N THR A 80 1.90 7.36 -1.47
CA THR A 80 1.17 8.51 -0.93
C THR A 80 1.35 9.74 -1.83
N LEU A 81 2.59 10.03 -2.25
CA LEU A 81 2.90 11.18 -3.11
C LEU A 81 2.38 10.99 -4.54
N ASP A 82 2.39 9.75 -5.07
CA ASP A 82 1.78 9.42 -6.36
C ASP A 82 0.25 9.67 -6.38
N LEU A 83 -0.39 9.70 -5.21
CA LEU A 83 -1.83 9.98 -5.05
C LEU A 83 -2.16 11.46 -4.86
N VAL A 84 -1.18 12.33 -4.63
CA VAL A 84 -1.41 13.76 -4.42
C VAL A 84 -1.79 14.43 -5.74
N ASP A 85 -3.03 14.90 -5.84
CA ASP A 85 -3.47 15.74 -6.96
C ASP A 85 -3.08 17.21 -6.74
N TRP A 86 -1.90 17.55 -7.26
CA TRP A 86 -1.34 18.88 -7.21
C TRP A 86 -2.14 19.94 -8.01
N ARG A 87 -3.04 19.52 -8.90
CA ARG A 87 -3.82 20.45 -9.74
C ARG A 87 -4.94 21.13 -8.98
N LEU A 88 -5.33 20.59 -7.82
CA LEU A 88 -6.41 21.11 -6.99
C LEU A 88 -5.95 22.18 -5.99
N GLY A 89 -4.64 22.29 -5.73
CA GLY A 89 -4.05 23.25 -4.78
C GLY A 89 -4.03 24.70 -5.26
N ASP A 90 -4.42 24.99 -6.51
CA ASP A 90 -4.32 26.31 -7.13
C ASP A 90 -5.45 27.28 -6.73
N LYS A 91 -6.17 27.01 -5.63
CA LYS A 91 -7.23 27.90 -5.12
C LYS A 91 -6.74 28.96 -4.14
N GLY A 92 -5.45 29.04 -3.81
CA GLY A 92 -5.01 30.04 -2.83
C GLY A 92 -3.52 30.29 -2.62
N SER A 93 -2.60 29.61 -3.32
CA SER A 93 -1.17 29.92 -3.20
C SER A 93 -0.68 30.62 -4.46
N VAL A 94 -0.39 31.91 -4.32
CA VAL A 94 0.35 32.73 -5.28
C VAL A 94 1.72 32.07 -5.46
N LEU A 95 1.85 31.18 -6.44
CA LEU A 95 3.18 30.83 -6.95
C LEU A 95 3.73 32.08 -7.65
N PRO A 96 5.00 32.45 -7.41
CA PRO A 96 5.62 33.51 -8.16
C PRO A 96 5.69 33.05 -9.61
N ARG A 97 4.79 33.59 -10.43
CA ARG A 97 4.97 33.64 -11.88
C ARG A 97 6.37 34.23 -12.06
N ILE A 98 7.32 33.41 -12.50
CA ILE A 98 8.63 33.90 -12.91
C ILE A 98 8.32 34.97 -13.96
N LYS A 99 8.44 36.23 -13.58
CA LYS A 99 8.35 37.40 -14.46
C LYS A 99 9.59 37.31 -15.35
N GLY A 100 9.53 36.45 -16.36
CA GLY A 100 10.26 36.67 -17.58
C GLY A 100 9.53 37.76 -18.33
N ASP A 101 10.25 38.78 -18.76
CA ASP A 101 9.77 39.91 -19.54
C ASP A 101 9.05 39.42 -20.82
N ASP A 102 7.73 39.25 -20.74
CA ASP A 102 6.86 39.02 -21.90
C ASP A 102 6.37 40.37 -22.43
N GLU A 103 7.30 41.23 -22.85
CA GLU A 103 7.06 42.29 -23.83
C GLU A 103 7.99 42.10 -25.03
N ALA A 104 7.89 40.95 -25.68
CA ALA A 104 8.18 40.82 -27.11
C ALA A 104 7.87 39.40 -27.59
N SER A 105 7.44 39.30 -28.84
CA SER A 105 7.32 38.07 -29.63
C SER A 105 6.08 37.20 -29.34
N GLY A 106 5.06 37.39 -30.18
CA GLY A 106 4.02 36.40 -30.45
C GLY A 106 4.61 35.09 -30.97
N LYS A 107 5.03 34.23 -30.05
CA LYS A 107 5.41 32.84 -30.33
C LYS A 107 4.22 31.94 -30.05
N ALA A 108 3.97 31.07 -31.03
CA ALA A 108 2.98 30.00 -31.00
C ALA A 108 2.90 29.38 -29.60
N VAL A 109 1.68 29.22 -29.09
CA VAL A 109 1.40 28.50 -27.84
C VAL A 109 2.06 27.13 -27.94
N GLU A 110 3.24 26.98 -27.34
CA GLU A 110 3.99 25.74 -27.37
C GLU A 110 3.11 24.72 -26.65
N LYS A 111 2.69 23.68 -27.36
CA LYS A 111 1.73 22.70 -26.86
C LYS A 111 2.42 21.85 -25.80
N VAL A 112 2.38 22.32 -24.55
CA VAL A 112 2.99 21.67 -23.39
C VAL A 112 2.35 20.29 -23.21
N ARG A 113 3.15 19.24 -23.39
CA ARG A 113 2.65 17.84 -23.33
C ARG A 113 2.39 17.35 -21.91
N ALA A 114 3.09 17.88 -20.91
CA ALA A 114 2.88 17.56 -19.50
C ALA A 114 3.58 18.57 -18.57
N ARG A 115 2.93 18.92 -17.47
CA ARG A 115 3.51 19.65 -16.33
C ARG A 115 3.76 18.67 -15.19
N ARG A 116 4.88 18.83 -14.49
CA ARG A 116 5.31 17.95 -13.40
C ARG A 116 5.69 18.79 -12.18
N PRO A 117 5.11 18.52 -11.00
CA PRO A 117 5.49 19.22 -9.78
C PRO A 117 6.84 18.71 -9.26
N VAL A 118 7.55 19.58 -8.55
CA VAL A 118 8.71 19.25 -7.72
C VAL A 118 8.27 19.43 -6.26
N PHE A 119 8.23 18.31 -5.55
CA PHE A 119 7.72 18.23 -4.19
C PHE A 119 8.83 17.89 -3.20
N VAL A 120 8.75 18.53 -2.02
CA VAL A 120 9.52 18.16 -0.85
C VAL A 120 8.58 17.73 0.25
N LEU A 121 8.66 16.46 0.63
CA LEU A 121 8.05 15.93 1.82
C LEU A 121 9.03 16.02 2.98
N THR A 122 8.66 16.76 4.01
CA THR A 122 9.41 16.86 5.26
C THR A 122 8.83 15.89 6.28
N LEU A 123 9.66 14.98 6.77
CA LEU A 123 9.33 14.08 7.87
C LEU A 123 10.04 14.54 9.14
N SER A 124 9.29 14.77 10.21
CA SER A 124 9.82 15.12 11.52
C SER A 124 9.24 14.25 12.63
N ARG A 125 10.03 14.09 13.71
CA ARG A 125 9.58 13.42 14.93
C ARG A 125 8.59 14.31 15.66
N HIS A 126 7.64 13.69 16.34
CA HIS A 126 6.64 14.39 17.12
C HIS A 126 7.26 15.24 18.24
N THR A 127 7.17 16.56 18.11
CA THR A 127 7.26 17.50 19.22
C THR A 127 5.85 17.93 19.58
N SER A 128 5.52 17.94 20.87
CA SER A 128 4.17 18.19 21.41
C SER A 128 3.52 19.49 20.94
N TRP A 129 4.30 20.44 20.43
CA TRP A 129 3.85 21.76 19.99
C TRP A 129 3.27 21.77 18.56
N VAL A 130 3.79 20.94 17.65
CA VAL A 130 3.44 21.03 16.22
C VAL A 130 2.06 20.42 15.90
N CYS A 131 1.62 19.42 16.68
CA CYS A 131 0.33 18.78 16.42
C CYS A 131 -0.91 19.62 16.76
N ARG A 132 -0.75 20.68 17.55
CA ARG A 132 -1.87 21.58 17.89
C ARG A 132 -2.28 22.44 16.68
N ASN A 133 -1.37 22.64 15.73
CA ASN A 133 -1.57 23.39 14.50
C ASN A 133 -1.52 22.52 13.22
N SER A 134 -1.21 21.22 13.33
CA SER A 134 -1.22 20.30 12.19
C SER A 134 -2.67 19.94 11.82
N GLY A 135 -2.93 19.77 10.52
CA GLY A 135 -4.15 19.12 10.04
C GLY A 135 -4.30 17.71 10.63
N GLY A 136 -5.52 17.19 10.56
CA GLY A 136 -6.01 16.01 11.30
C GLY A 136 -4.96 14.92 11.58
N ALA A 137 -4.99 14.39 12.81
CA ALA A 137 -4.18 13.24 13.17
C ALA A 137 -4.68 11.98 12.45
N VAL A 138 -3.79 11.32 11.71
CA VAL A 138 -4.04 10.09 10.98
C VAL A 138 -3.47 8.90 11.74
N GLY A 139 -4.35 8.04 12.24
CA GLY A 139 -3.92 6.77 12.85
C GLY A 139 -3.65 5.73 11.78
N GLY A 140 -2.43 5.18 11.76
CA GLY A 140 -2.01 4.17 10.81
C GLY A 140 -2.75 2.85 10.94
N ASP A 141 -2.65 2.06 9.86
CA ASP A 141 -3.28 0.75 9.74
C ASP A 141 -2.43 -0.40 10.30
N ILE A 142 -1.18 -0.13 10.66
CA ILE A 142 -0.30 -1.15 11.24
C ILE A 142 -0.60 -1.31 12.73
N GLY A 143 -0.77 -2.55 13.18
CA GLY A 143 -0.94 -2.91 14.59
C GLY A 143 -2.20 -3.74 14.86
N GLY A 144 -2.72 -3.67 16.09
CA GLY A 144 -3.84 -4.52 16.53
C GLY A 144 -5.16 -4.30 15.80
N ILE A 145 -6.01 -5.33 15.78
CA ILE A 145 -7.33 -5.29 15.14
C ILE A 145 -8.21 -4.22 15.80
N LYS A 146 -8.58 -3.18 15.04
CA LYS A 146 -9.48 -2.10 15.48
C LYS A 146 -10.94 -2.43 15.14
N CYS A 147 -11.87 -1.92 15.95
CA CYS A 147 -13.33 -2.10 15.74
C CYS A 147 -13.78 -1.66 14.33
N ARG A 148 -13.16 -0.61 13.77
CA ARG A 148 -13.42 -0.15 12.40
C ARG A 148 -13.27 -1.24 11.34
N TYR A 149 -12.38 -2.21 11.53
CA TYR A 149 -12.17 -3.30 10.57
C TYR A 149 -13.35 -4.27 10.57
N PHE A 150 -13.94 -4.56 11.74
CA PHE A 150 -15.15 -5.38 11.83
C PHE A 150 -16.36 -4.68 11.20
N ILE A 151 -16.51 -3.37 11.44
CA ILE A 151 -17.57 -2.59 10.80
C ILE A 151 -17.39 -2.59 9.27
N GLY A 152 -16.18 -2.32 8.79
CA GLY A 152 -15.86 -2.37 7.35
C GLY A 152 -16.13 -3.74 6.74
N LEU A 153 -15.81 -4.82 7.45
CA LEU A 153 -16.06 -6.18 7.03
C LEU A 153 -17.57 -6.47 6.92
N ILE A 154 -18.37 -6.12 7.93
CA ILE A 154 -19.83 -6.29 7.90
C ILE A 154 -20.44 -5.47 6.75
N VAL A 155 -20.06 -4.20 6.61
CA VAL A 155 -20.55 -3.32 5.52
C VAL A 155 -20.20 -3.92 4.16
N SER A 156 -18.98 -4.42 3.98
CA SER A 156 -18.52 -5.02 2.72
C SER A 156 -19.25 -6.31 2.34
N GLU A 157 -19.87 -6.99 3.31
CA GLU A 157 -20.55 -8.28 3.12
C GLU A 157 -22.08 -8.20 3.27
N THR A 158 -22.64 -7.00 3.37
CA THR A 158 -24.09 -6.79 3.53
C THR A 158 -24.93 -7.49 2.45
N ILE A 159 -24.52 -7.41 1.19
CA ILE A 159 -25.23 -8.06 0.07
C ILE A 159 -25.12 -9.58 0.17
N THR A 160 -23.92 -10.10 0.44
CA THR A 160 -23.68 -11.53 0.63
C THR A 160 -24.51 -12.10 1.79
N LEU A 161 -24.56 -11.39 2.92
CA LEU A 161 -25.39 -11.72 4.08
C LEU A 161 -26.87 -11.74 3.73
N THR A 162 -27.35 -10.72 3.02
CA THR A 162 -28.76 -10.61 2.62
C THR A 162 -29.17 -11.77 1.72
N VAL A 163 -28.35 -12.11 0.72
CA VAL A 163 -28.60 -13.25 -0.17
C VAL A 163 -28.56 -14.58 0.59
N GLY A 164 -27.58 -14.77 1.48
CA GLY A 164 -27.49 -15.97 2.32
C GLY A 164 -28.72 -16.17 3.20
N ILE A 165 -29.20 -15.10 3.85
CA ILE A 165 -30.42 -15.10 4.67
C ILE A 165 -31.65 -15.41 3.81
N ALA A 166 -31.77 -14.80 2.63
CA ALA A 166 -32.87 -15.07 1.71
C ALA A 166 -32.89 -16.56 1.29
N VAL A 167 -31.72 -17.14 0.98
CA VAL A 167 -31.59 -18.58 0.67
C VAL A 167 -32.01 -19.47 1.84
N ALA A 168 -31.63 -19.09 3.07
CA ALA A 168 -31.99 -19.85 4.27
C ALA A 168 -33.49 -19.80 4.58
N ILE A 169 -34.13 -18.63 4.44
CA ILE A 169 -35.53 -18.42 4.82
C ILE A 169 -36.48 -18.91 3.73
N VAL A 170 -36.25 -18.53 2.47
CA VAL A 170 -37.20 -18.78 1.38
C VAL A 170 -37.09 -20.23 0.87
N TRP A 171 -35.87 -20.78 0.81
CA TRP A 171 -35.62 -22.10 0.25
C TRP A 171 -35.21 -23.15 1.30
N HIS A 172 -35.11 -22.79 2.59
CA HIS A 172 -34.75 -23.70 3.69
C HIS A 172 -33.52 -24.57 3.39
N SER A 173 -32.53 -23.97 2.71
CA SER A 173 -31.42 -24.72 2.14
C SER A 173 -30.10 -24.46 2.86
N TYR A 174 -29.33 -25.54 3.06
CA TYR A 174 -27.96 -25.48 3.59
C TYR A 174 -26.98 -24.75 2.66
N PHE A 175 -27.33 -24.54 1.38
CA PHE A 175 -26.55 -23.73 0.46
C PHE A 175 -26.43 -22.26 0.90
N SER A 176 -27.27 -21.79 1.84
CA SER A 176 -27.10 -20.50 2.52
C SER A 176 -25.74 -20.34 3.19
N LEU A 177 -25.17 -21.42 3.75
CA LEU A 177 -23.84 -21.42 4.36
C LEU A 177 -22.74 -21.13 3.33
N TRP A 178 -22.95 -21.49 2.07
CA TRP A 178 -22.01 -21.19 0.99
C TRP A 178 -21.87 -19.68 0.76
N PHE A 179 -22.99 -18.97 0.80
CA PHE A 179 -22.98 -17.52 0.68
C PHE A 179 -22.26 -16.89 1.87
N LEU A 180 -22.23 -17.51 3.06
CA LEU A 180 -21.46 -17.00 4.20
C LEU A 180 -19.94 -17.28 4.11
N ALA A 181 -19.48 -18.12 3.18
CA ALA A 181 -18.08 -18.51 3.09
C ALA A 181 -17.10 -17.32 2.90
N PRO A 182 -17.36 -16.31 2.04
CA PRO A 182 -16.49 -15.14 1.90
C PRO A 182 -16.34 -14.35 3.20
N LEU A 183 -17.43 -14.19 3.96
CA LEU A 183 -17.43 -13.53 5.26
C LEU A 183 -16.54 -14.28 6.25
N LEU A 184 -16.71 -15.60 6.34
CA LEU A 184 -15.90 -16.45 7.22
C LEU A 184 -14.41 -16.35 6.86
N VAL A 185 -14.09 -16.42 5.56
CA VAL A 185 -12.71 -16.26 5.07
C VAL A 185 -12.14 -14.89 5.44
N LYS A 186 -12.90 -13.80 5.30
CA LYS A 186 -12.45 -12.45 5.70
C LYS A 186 -12.22 -12.34 7.21
N ILE A 187 -13.09 -12.93 8.03
CA ILE A 187 -12.93 -12.95 9.49
C ILE A 187 -11.66 -13.73 9.86
N LEU A 188 -11.45 -14.90 9.26
CA LEU A 188 -10.24 -15.70 9.47
C LEU A 188 -9.00 -14.92 9.01
N ALA A 189 -9.04 -14.26 7.85
CA ALA A 189 -7.95 -13.45 7.35
C ALA A 189 -7.59 -12.31 8.30
N LEU A 190 -8.59 -11.66 8.93
CA LEU A 190 -8.38 -10.61 9.91
C LEU A 190 -7.74 -11.16 11.21
N VAL A 191 -8.20 -12.31 11.69
CA VAL A 191 -7.66 -12.96 12.91
C VAL A 191 -6.21 -13.43 12.68
N PHE A 192 -5.94 -14.00 11.50
CA PHE A 192 -4.63 -14.55 11.12
C PHE A 192 -3.75 -13.59 10.32
N GLU A 193 -4.09 -12.30 10.27
CA GLU A 193 -3.30 -11.25 9.61
C GLU A 193 -1.82 -11.34 10.03
N VAL A 194 -0.84 -11.06 9.18
CA VAL A 194 0.57 -11.13 9.63
C VAL A 194 0.93 -9.84 10.37
N ASN A 195 1.63 -9.96 11.50
CA ASN A 195 2.18 -8.79 12.19
C ASN A 195 3.14 -8.06 11.27
N ARG A 196 3.12 -6.73 11.31
CA ARG A 196 4.01 -5.90 10.48
C ARG A 196 4.81 -4.97 11.36
N GLU A 197 6.06 -4.77 10.97
CA GLU A 197 6.97 -3.83 11.60
C GLU A 197 6.36 -2.43 11.53
N SER A 198 6.19 -1.87 12.71
CA SER A 198 5.55 -0.60 12.94
C SER A 198 6.58 0.54 12.93
N ILE A 199 6.20 1.77 13.25
CA ILE A 199 7.16 2.88 13.31
C ILE A 199 8.14 2.60 14.45
N GLY A 200 9.42 2.46 14.12
CA GLY A 200 10.48 2.02 15.01
C GLY A 200 11.45 3.16 15.14
N LEU A 201 11.24 3.98 16.18
CA LEU A 201 12.30 4.86 16.65
C LEU A 201 13.25 3.95 17.44
N GLU A 202 14.52 3.88 17.03
CA GLU A 202 15.55 3.17 17.79
C GLU A 202 15.67 3.80 19.20
N ASP A 203 14.90 3.30 20.16
CA ASP A 203 15.20 3.36 21.60
C ASP A 203 15.89 2.08 22.08
N LYS A 204 16.19 1.15 21.16
CA LYS A 204 17.10 0.05 21.42
C LYS A 204 18.36 0.28 20.61
N ALA A 205 19.40 0.72 21.30
CA ALA A 205 20.76 0.58 20.82
C ALA A 205 20.93 -0.84 20.27
N PRO A 206 21.54 -1.03 19.10
CA PRO A 206 21.84 -2.37 18.61
C PRO A 206 22.66 -3.08 19.68
N ASP A 207 22.21 -4.25 20.14
CA ASP A 207 23.03 -5.13 20.95
C ASP A 207 24.37 -5.29 20.21
N PRO A 208 25.51 -5.01 20.86
CA PRO A 208 26.80 -5.05 20.18
C PRO A 208 26.95 -6.45 19.57
N PRO A 209 27.34 -6.55 18.28
CA PRO A 209 27.62 -7.84 17.69
C PRO A 209 28.68 -8.52 18.55
N LYS A 210 28.42 -9.76 18.96
CA LYS A 210 29.44 -10.61 19.58
C LYS A 210 30.63 -10.60 18.64
N GLN A 211 31.74 -10.02 19.12
CA GLN A 211 33.02 -10.01 18.44
C GLN A 211 33.44 -11.44 18.13
N ASP A 212 33.32 -11.84 16.86
CA ASP A 212 34.28 -12.79 16.30
C ASP A 212 35.48 -11.94 15.86
N GLU A 213 36.57 -12.11 16.61
CA GLU A 213 37.88 -11.58 16.29
C GLU A 213 38.26 -12.04 14.87
N THR A 214 38.51 -11.09 13.95
CA THR A 214 39.69 -11.02 13.06
C THR A 214 39.41 -10.09 11.86
N ARG A 215 40.31 -9.10 11.64
CA ARG A 215 40.38 -8.07 10.57
C ARG A 215 39.32 -6.95 10.67
N GLY A 216 39.64 -5.67 10.80
CA GLY A 216 40.90 -4.95 10.61
C GLY A 216 40.56 -3.60 9.96
N LYS A 217 40.58 -2.53 10.77
CA LYS A 217 40.38 -1.10 10.42
C LYS A 217 39.05 -0.74 9.77
N GLU A 218 38.07 -0.41 10.61
CA GLU A 218 37.02 0.55 10.25
C GLU A 218 36.98 1.59 11.38
N GLU A 219 37.16 2.84 10.99
CA GLU A 219 37.27 3.99 11.88
C GLU A 219 36.06 4.07 12.82
N GLU A 220 36.37 4.28 14.10
CA GLU A 220 35.40 4.64 15.13
C GLU A 220 34.57 5.84 14.63
N ILE A 221 33.28 5.64 14.38
CA ILE A 221 32.29 6.73 14.31
C ILE A 221 31.56 6.75 15.66
N PRO A 222 32.10 7.42 16.69
CA PRO A 222 31.34 7.70 17.89
C PRO A 222 30.35 8.84 17.59
N ALA A 223 29.15 8.77 18.16
CA ALA A 223 28.10 9.80 18.17
C ALA A 223 27.37 10.06 16.83
N LEU A 224 26.40 9.18 16.55
CA LEU A 224 25.35 9.33 15.54
C LEU A 224 24.44 10.53 15.90
N ILE A 225 24.91 11.75 15.64
CA ILE A 225 24.03 12.92 15.41
C ILE A 225 22.97 12.46 14.41
N GLU A 226 21.69 12.76 14.64
CA GLU A 226 20.59 12.51 13.72
C GLU A 226 20.94 13.09 12.33
N ALA A 227 21.65 12.32 11.50
CA ALA A 227 22.08 12.78 10.20
C ALA A 227 20.81 13.05 9.40
N PHE A 228 20.64 14.27 8.93
CA PHE A 228 19.51 14.61 8.08
C PHE A 228 19.76 13.97 6.71
N CYS A 229 18.81 13.22 6.17
CA CYS A 229 18.93 12.65 4.83
C CYS A 229 17.85 13.20 3.90
N ILE A 230 18.21 13.25 2.62
CA ILE A 230 17.29 13.60 1.54
C ILE A 230 17.27 12.43 0.57
N CYS A 231 16.09 11.86 0.34
CA CYS A 231 15.88 10.77 -0.60
C CYS A 231 15.10 11.27 -1.81
N GLU A 232 15.66 11.13 -3.01
CA GLU A 232 14.99 11.44 -4.27
C GLU A 232 14.38 10.15 -4.85
N THR A 233 13.12 10.19 -5.26
CA THR A 233 12.50 9.07 -5.99
C THR A 233 12.93 9.07 -7.45
N THR A 234 13.26 7.91 -8.00
CA THR A 234 13.68 7.81 -9.41
C THR A 234 12.53 7.83 -10.40
N ASP A 235 11.31 7.53 -9.95
CA ASP A 235 10.13 7.49 -10.81
C ASP A 235 9.56 8.91 -10.99
N ILE A 236 9.79 9.47 -12.18
CA ILE A 236 9.42 10.86 -12.51
C ILE A 236 8.05 10.92 -13.24
N ARG A 237 7.28 9.82 -13.26
CA ARG A 237 6.00 9.77 -13.99
C ARG A 237 5.00 10.80 -13.46
N ASN A 238 4.90 10.94 -12.13
CA ASN A 238 3.91 11.80 -11.48
C ASN A 238 4.49 13.11 -10.94
N GLY A 239 5.81 13.25 -10.92
CA GLY A 239 6.50 14.41 -10.38
C GLY A 239 7.91 14.07 -9.95
N PHE A 240 8.63 15.07 -9.44
CA PHE A 240 9.86 14.84 -8.71
C PHE A 240 9.55 14.87 -7.22
N PHE A 241 9.87 13.79 -6.50
CA PHE A 241 9.63 13.70 -5.07
C PHE A 241 10.95 13.65 -4.32
N LEU A 242 11.14 14.59 -3.40
CA LEU A 242 12.22 14.64 -2.44
C LEU A 242 11.64 14.39 -1.05
N ILE A 243 12.18 13.43 -0.31
CA ILE A 243 11.77 13.13 1.06
C ILE A 243 12.92 13.49 1.98
N LYS A 244 12.72 14.49 2.84
CA LYS A 244 13.74 15.00 3.77
C LYS A 244 13.36 14.73 5.22
N GLY A 245 14.33 14.43 6.07
CA GLY A 245 14.11 14.20 7.50
C GLY A 245 15.27 13.47 8.18
N PRO A 246 15.13 13.13 9.47
CA PRO A 246 16.11 12.31 10.18
C PRO A 246 16.35 10.97 9.46
N SER A 247 17.61 10.58 9.25
CA SER A 247 17.99 9.39 8.48
C SER A 247 17.28 8.12 8.94
N GLN A 248 17.26 7.89 10.26
CA GLN A 248 16.59 6.74 10.85
C GLN A 248 15.10 6.69 10.45
N LEU A 249 14.43 7.84 10.48
CA LEU A 249 13.01 7.93 10.18
C LEU A 249 12.73 7.71 8.68
N VAL A 250 13.42 8.45 7.82
CA VAL A 250 13.20 8.40 6.37
C VAL A 250 13.57 7.02 5.82
N LEU A 251 14.75 6.48 6.18
CA LEU A 251 15.21 5.19 5.68
C LEU A 251 14.37 4.02 6.19
N GLN A 252 13.80 4.12 7.39
CA GLN A 252 12.88 3.09 7.89
C GLN A 252 11.70 2.90 6.92
N PHE A 253 11.10 3.99 6.43
CA PHE A 253 9.99 3.94 5.48
C PHE A 253 10.37 3.44 4.08
N PHE A 254 11.65 3.34 3.73
CA PHE A 254 12.09 2.71 2.48
C PHE A 254 12.49 1.24 2.66
N ARG A 255 12.89 0.83 3.87
CA ARG A 255 13.54 -0.47 4.12
C ARG A 255 12.66 -1.46 4.89
N HIS A 256 12.02 -1.00 5.96
CA HIS A 256 11.50 -1.87 7.04
C HIS A 256 10.01 -1.63 7.34
N TYR A 257 9.51 -0.42 7.13
CA TYR A 257 8.12 -0.09 7.46
C TYR A 257 7.12 -1.02 6.76
N GLY A 258 6.26 -1.67 7.54
CA GLY A 258 5.24 -2.59 7.06
C GLY A 258 5.75 -3.99 6.69
N HIS A 259 7.03 -4.27 6.91
CA HIS A 259 7.62 -5.59 6.66
C HIS A 259 7.06 -6.62 7.64
N PRO A 260 6.71 -7.85 7.22
CA PRO A 260 6.07 -8.79 8.13
C PRO A 260 7.05 -9.34 9.19
N GLU A 261 6.61 -9.36 10.44
CA GLU A 261 7.37 -9.90 11.57
C GLU A 261 7.35 -11.43 11.56
N ARG A 262 8.48 -12.06 11.93
CA ARG A 262 8.63 -13.53 11.92
C ARG A 262 9.24 -14.13 13.19
N TYR A 263 9.54 -13.32 14.21
CA TYR A 263 10.35 -13.76 15.34
C TYR A 263 9.54 -14.38 16.49
N ARG A 264 8.22 -14.25 16.50
CA ARG A 264 7.38 -14.75 17.60
C ARG A 264 7.09 -16.24 17.46
N LYS A 265 7.44 -17.01 18.50
CA LYS A 265 7.16 -18.46 18.62
C LYS A 265 5.86 -18.75 19.40
N GLY A 266 5.34 -19.96 19.25
CA GLY A 266 4.18 -20.48 19.98
C GLY A 266 2.90 -20.61 19.14
N ILE A 267 1.78 -20.95 19.79
CA ILE A 267 0.47 -21.20 19.14
C ILE A 267 -0.11 -19.92 18.50
N ARG A 268 0.23 -18.76 19.05
CA ARG A 268 -0.05 -17.43 18.48
C ARG A 268 1.18 -16.81 17.82
N GLY A 269 2.15 -17.63 17.44
CA GLY A 269 3.38 -17.20 16.79
C GLY A 269 3.15 -16.75 15.35
N ASP A 270 4.08 -15.95 14.82
CA ASP A 270 3.96 -15.35 13.49
C ASP A 270 3.90 -16.41 12.39
N ARG A 271 4.58 -17.54 12.60
CA ARG A 271 4.55 -18.66 11.65
C ARG A 271 3.18 -19.32 11.51
N VAL A 272 2.42 -19.42 12.60
CA VAL A 272 1.05 -19.96 12.53
C VAL A 272 0.17 -19.01 11.72
N ARG A 273 0.34 -17.70 11.92
CA ARG A 273 -0.40 -16.65 11.18
C ARG A 273 -0.03 -16.63 9.70
N GLU A 274 1.26 -16.77 9.38
CA GLU A 274 1.76 -16.89 8.00
C GLU A 274 1.17 -18.12 7.29
N ILE A 275 1.30 -19.31 7.88
CA ILE A 275 0.76 -20.55 7.29
C ILE A 275 -0.75 -20.46 7.14
N SER A 276 -1.45 -19.99 8.18
CA SER A 276 -2.90 -19.83 8.14
C SER A 276 -3.32 -18.85 7.04
N SER A 277 -2.63 -17.71 6.91
CA SER A 277 -2.87 -16.75 5.83
C SER A 277 -2.64 -17.34 4.44
N MET A 278 -1.57 -18.12 4.25
CA MET A 278 -1.33 -18.82 2.97
C MET A 278 -2.48 -19.78 2.64
N ILE A 279 -2.90 -20.60 3.62
CA ILE A 279 -4.01 -21.54 3.47
C ILE A 279 -5.32 -20.80 3.20
N ILE A 280 -5.59 -19.69 3.89
CA ILE A 280 -6.79 -18.87 3.72
C ILE A 280 -6.87 -18.33 2.30
N VAL A 281 -5.76 -17.83 1.73
CA VAL A 281 -5.74 -17.35 0.34
C VAL A 281 -6.01 -18.47 -0.66
N ILE A 282 -5.40 -19.64 -0.46
CA ILE A 282 -5.66 -20.83 -1.30
C ILE A 282 -7.13 -21.24 -1.18
N PHE A 283 -7.67 -21.32 0.04
CA PHE A 283 -9.05 -21.67 0.30
C PHE A 283 -10.02 -20.66 -0.34
N ALA A 284 -9.73 -19.36 -0.22
CA ALA A 284 -10.52 -18.29 -0.84
C ALA A 284 -10.62 -18.47 -2.36
N ALA A 285 -9.50 -18.82 -3.02
CA ALA A 285 -9.50 -19.11 -4.45
C ALA A 285 -10.27 -20.39 -4.81
N MET A 286 -10.30 -21.37 -3.90
CA MET A 286 -11.03 -22.62 -4.09
C MET A 286 -12.53 -22.51 -3.83
N ILE A 287 -13.04 -21.42 -3.22
CA ILE A 287 -14.48 -21.21 -3.02
C ILE A 287 -15.21 -21.19 -4.37
N TYR A 288 -14.68 -20.54 -5.39
CA TYR A 288 -15.38 -20.52 -6.67
C TYR A 288 -15.49 -21.92 -7.33
N PRO A 289 -14.39 -22.64 -7.60
CA PRO A 289 -14.48 -23.95 -8.26
C PRO A 289 -15.22 -24.99 -7.41
N SER A 290 -15.08 -24.94 -6.09
CA SER A 290 -15.86 -25.82 -5.20
C SER A 290 -17.35 -25.49 -5.26
N GLY A 291 -17.69 -24.20 -5.44
CA GLY A 291 -19.07 -23.74 -5.62
C GLY A 291 -19.67 -24.26 -6.90
N LEU A 292 -18.92 -24.25 -8.01
CA LEU A 292 -19.38 -24.86 -9.26
C LEU A 292 -19.83 -26.31 -9.07
N ILE A 293 -18.99 -27.12 -8.40
CA ILE A 293 -19.29 -28.54 -8.16
C ILE A 293 -20.48 -28.67 -7.20
N ALA A 294 -20.49 -27.91 -6.11
CA ALA A 294 -21.53 -27.99 -5.09
C ALA A 294 -22.91 -27.61 -5.64
N PHE A 295 -23.00 -26.54 -6.44
CA PHE A 295 -24.28 -26.03 -6.92
C PHE A 295 -24.90 -26.87 -8.04
N ILE A 296 -24.17 -27.82 -8.65
CA ILE A 296 -24.78 -28.84 -9.54
C ILE A 296 -25.85 -29.64 -8.79
N PHE A 297 -25.66 -29.86 -7.49
CA PHE A 297 -26.61 -30.59 -6.64
C PHE A 297 -27.69 -29.70 -6.03
N ALA A 298 -27.64 -28.38 -6.25
CA ALA A 298 -28.64 -27.45 -5.77
C ALA A 298 -29.90 -27.45 -6.65
N SER A 299 -31.01 -26.97 -6.10
CA SER A 299 -32.23 -26.75 -6.89
C SER A 299 -32.01 -25.65 -7.94
N GLN A 300 -32.78 -25.71 -9.03
CA GLN A 300 -32.64 -24.76 -10.14
C GLN A 300 -32.78 -23.30 -9.70
N GLN A 301 -33.66 -23.01 -8.73
CA GLN A 301 -33.84 -21.66 -8.19
C GLN A 301 -32.58 -21.16 -7.48
N ILE A 302 -31.94 -22.02 -6.69
CA ILE A 302 -30.69 -21.70 -5.97
C ILE A 302 -29.53 -21.55 -6.94
N GLN A 303 -29.48 -22.35 -8.02
CA GLN A 303 -28.49 -22.19 -9.09
C GLN A 303 -28.60 -20.82 -9.78
N TRP A 304 -29.82 -20.38 -10.12
CA TRP A 304 -30.05 -19.06 -10.70
C TRP A 304 -29.68 -17.91 -9.75
N MET A 305 -30.01 -18.06 -8.46
CA MET A 305 -29.62 -17.10 -7.44
C MET A 305 -28.09 -17.00 -7.34
N TRP A 306 -27.40 -18.14 -7.30
CA TRP A 306 -25.95 -18.18 -7.26
C TRP A 306 -25.32 -17.60 -8.52
N LEU A 307 -25.85 -17.90 -9.71
CA LEU A 307 -25.40 -17.28 -10.97
C LEU A 307 -25.53 -15.75 -10.92
N GLY A 308 -26.69 -15.25 -10.49
CA GLY A 308 -26.94 -13.82 -10.36
C GLY A 308 -25.96 -13.17 -9.38
N TYR A 309 -25.69 -13.82 -8.25
CA TYR A 309 -24.68 -13.38 -7.30
C TYR A 309 -23.27 -13.37 -7.90
N GLN A 310 -22.86 -14.40 -8.65
CA GLN A 310 -21.56 -14.41 -9.32
C GLN A 310 -21.43 -13.28 -10.35
N LEU A 311 -22.47 -13.01 -11.14
CA LEU A 311 -22.44 -11.90 -12.08
C LEU A 311 -22.29 -10.56 -11.35
N TYR A 312 -23.01 -10.39 -10.24
CA TYR A 312 -22.87 -9.22 -9.38
C TYR A 312 -21.45 -9.07 -8.82
N THR A 313 -20.82 -10.14 -8.31
CA THR A 313 -19.47 -10.05 -7.73
C THR A 313 -18.44 -9.71 -8.81
N ILE A 314 -18.54 -10.29 -10.00
CA ILE A 314 -17.65 -10.00 -11.13
C ILE A 314 -17.79 -8.55 -11.58
N LEU A 315 -19.03 -8.08 -11.77
CA LEU A 315 -19.27 -6.69 -12.14
C LEU A 315 -18.72 -5.74 -11.08
N SER A 316 -18.96 -6.05 -9.80
CA SER A 316 -18.44 -5.27 -8.66
C SER A 316 -16.91 -5.25 -8.61
N MET A 317 -16.24 -6.37 -8.90
CA MET A 317 -14.78 -6.44 -8.99
C MET A 317 -14.24 -5.58 -10.15
N HIS A 318 -14.92 -5.57 -11.30
CA HIS A 318 -14.54 -4.72 -12.43
C HIS A 318 -14.76 -3.25 -12.11
N LEU A 319 -15.91 -2.88 -11.54
CA LEU A 319 -16.17 -1.52 -11.08
C LEU A 319 -15.14 -1.07 -10.06
N TYR A 320 -14.84 -1.91 -9.06
CA TYR A 320 -13.77 -1.65 -8.11
C TYR A 320 -12.43 -1.39 -8.81
N ARG A 321 -12.04 -2.23 -9.78
CA ARG A 321 -10.78 -2.06 -10.51
C ARG A 321 -10.75 -0.77 -11.34
N PHE A 322 -11.81 -0.47 -12.11
CA PHE A 322 -11.88 0.70 -12.98
C PHE A 322 -12.03 2.01 -12.21
N CYS A 323 -12.66 2.00 -11.04
CA CYS A 323 -12.79 3.16 -10.16
C CYS A 323 -11.56 3.40 -9.26
N GLY A 324 -10.43 2.73 -9.51
CA GLY A 324 -9.21 2.92 -8.73
C GLY A 324 -9.29 2.32 -7.33
N GLY A 325 -10.04 1.22 -7.18
CA GLY A 325 -10.35 0.55 -5.91
C GLY A 325 -9.15 0.28 -5.03
N LYS A 326 -7.96 0.03 -5.61
CA LYS A 326 -6.70 -0.21 -4.89
C LYS A 326 -6.44 0.82 -3.77
N TRP A 327 -6.87 2.07 -3.94
CA TRP A 327 -6.59 3.15 -3.01
C TRP A 327 -7.77 3.52 -2.10
N ILE A 328 -8.94 2.92 -2.30
CA ILE A 328 -10.14 3.23 -1.52
C ILE A 328 -9.93 2.77 -0.08
N GLY A 329 -10.11 3.70 0.87
CA GLY A 329 -10.01 3.41 2.30
C GLY A 329 -8.59 3.14 2.81
N THR A 330 -7.56 3.38 1.99
CA THR A 330 -6.15 3.23 2.39
C THR A 330 -5.66 4.43 3.19
N THR A 331 -4.75 4.19 4.14
CA THR A 331 -4.08 5.27 4.89
C THR A 331 -3.32 6.22 3.96
N GLU A 332 -2.64 5.70 2.94
CA GLU A 332 -1.89 6.48 1.94
C GLU A 332 -2.80 7.49 1.24
N ARG A 333 -4.00 7.07 0.81
CA ARG A 333 -4.95 7.97 0.15
C ARG A 333 -5.46 9.06 1.08
N TRP A 334 -5.68 8.72 2.35
CA TRP A 334 -6.15 9.71 3.33
C TRP A 334 -5.07 10.75 3.66
N ILE A 335 -3.82 10.30 3.87
CA ILE A 335 -2.68 11.20 4.06
C ILE A 335 -2.49 12.07 2.82
N ALA A 336 -2.54 11.50 1.62
CA ALA A 336 -2.42 12.26 0.37
C ALA A 336 -3.44 13.39 0.29
N LYS A 337 -4.71 13.11 0.62
CA LYS A 337 -5.79 14.12 0.61
C LYS A 337 -5.58 15.23 1.65
N GLU A 338 -5.03 14.94 2.82
CA GLU A 338 -4.71 15.98 3.79
C GLU A 338 -3.49 16.81 3.35
N LEU A 339 -2.48 16.18 2.73
CA LEU A 339 -1.32 16.87 2.16
C LEU A 339 -1.71 17.76 0.97
N GLU A 340 -2.64 17.32 0.11
CA GLU A 340 -3.21 18.13 -0.99
C GLU A 340 -3.81 19.46 -0.49
N ASN A 341 -4.39 19.46 0.72
CA ASN A 341 -4.98 20.64 1.33
C ASN A 341 -3.94 21.59 1.97
N GLY A 342 -2.65 21.35 1.75
CA GLY A 342 -1.56 22.15 2.32
C GLY A 342 -1.39 21.99 3.83
N LYS A 343 -1.99 20.94 4.43
CA LYS A 343 -1.91 20.69 5.86
C LYS A 343 -0.73 19.77 6.18
N ALA A 344 -0.04 20.05 7.29
CA ALA A 344 0.83 19.06 7.91
C ALA A 344 -0.03 17.93 8.52
N VAL A 345 0.37 16.69 8.33
CA VAL A 345 -0.35 15.49 8.80
C VAL A 345 0.43 14.83 9.90
N CYS A 346 -0.22 14.52 11.03
CA CYS A 346 0.37 13.72 12.08
C CYS A 346 0.00 12.25 11.88
N PHE A 347 0.95 11.46 11.40
CA PHE A 347 0.82 10.02 11.18
C PHE A 347 1.28 9.26 12.42
N GLY A 348 0.38 8.55 13.10
CA GLY A 348 0.66 7.83 14.34
C GLY A 348 0.49 6.32 14.23
N ASP A 349 1.34 5.58 14.93
CA ASP A 349 1.29 4.14 15.05
C ASP A 349 0.64 3.69 16.38
N VAL A 350 0.26 2.41 16.47
CA VAL A 350 -0.37 1.80 17.65
C VAL A 350 0.56 1.82 18.87
N ASN A 351 1.88 1.84 18.66
CA ASN A 351 2.88 1.99 19.73
C ASN A 351 3.01 3.43 20.25
N GLY A 352 2.19 4.38 19.78
CA GLY A 352 2.20 5.76 20.22
C GLY A 352 3.26 6.64 19.54
N HIS A 353 4.12 6.06 18.71
CA HIS A 353 5.06 6.80 17.87
C HIS A 353 4.32 7.59 16.80
N LYS A 354 4.73 8.86 16.62
CA LYS A 354 4.09 9.80 15.70
C LYS A 354 5.12 10.48 14.83
N VAL A 355 4.76 10.62 13.56
CA VAL A 355 5.55 11.23 12.50
C VAL A 355 4.74 12.36 11.91
N ILE A 356 5.34 13.54 11.81
CA ILE A 356 4.70 14.66 11.15
C ILE A 356 5.21 14.71 9.73
N ALA A 357 4.29 14.74 8.77
CA ALA A 357 4.56 14.82 7.35
C ALA A 357 4.02 16.15 6.82
N GLN A 358 4.87 16.94 6.18
CA GLN A 358 4.50 18.21 5.57
C GLN A 358 4.98 18.24 4.13
N LEU A 359 4.08 18.55 3.20
CA LEU A 359 4.38 18.63 1.78
C LEU A 359 4.54 20.10 1.36
N GLU A 360 5.62 20.39 0.66
CA GLU A 360 5.92 21.69 0.07
C GLU A 360 6.13 21.53 -1.44
N THR A 361 5.49 22.40 -2.23
CA THR A 361 5.68 22.45 -3.69
C THR A 361 6.72 23.51 -4.01
N ILE A 362 7.92 23.13 -4.46
CA ILE A 362 8.97 24.09 -4.80
C ILE A 362 8.71 24.73 -6.18
N GLY A 363 8.13 23.97 -7.10
CA GLY A 363 7.87 24.47 -8.44
C GLY A 363 7.17 23.46 -9.34
N ILE A 364 6.78 23.92 -10.53
CA ILE A 364 6.16 23.11 -11.57
C ILE A 364 7.02 23.26 -12.83
N VAL A 365 7.42 22.13 -13.42
CA VAL A 365 8.31 22.09 -14.58
C VAL A 365 7.67 21.35 -15.74
N GLU A 366 8.05 21.74 -16.95
CA GLU A 366 7.58 21.11 -18.18
C GLU A 366 8.61 20.14 -18.74
N LYS A 367 9.91 20.40 -18.50
CA LYS A 367 11.02 19.55 -18.92
C LYS A 367 11.71 18.91 -17.72
N VAL A 368 12.14 17.66 -17.90
CA VAL A 368 12.85 16.89 -16.85
C VAL A 368 14.16 17.57 -16.46
N VAL A 369 14.86 18.16 -17.42
CA VAL A 369 16.12 18.86 -17.19
C VAL A 369 15.93 20.04 -16.23
N ASP A 370 14.84 20.79 -16.39
CA ASP A 370 14.55 21.94 -15.54
C ASP A 370 14.15 21.49 -14.13
N GLY A 371 13.41 20.39 -14.00
CA GLY A 371 13.14 19.77 -12.70
C GLY A 371 14.42 19.39 -11.95
N ARG A 372 15.37 18.75 -12.64
CA ARG A 372 16.68 18.42 -12.04
C ARG A 372 17.48 19.66 -11.65
N LYS A 373 17.40 20.75 -12.43
CA LYS A 373 18.04 22.03 -12.08
C LYS A 373 17.43 22.62 -10.80
N ILE A 374 16.10 22.65 -10.69
CA ILE A 374 15.42 23.13 -9.48
C ILE A 374 15.83 22.32 -8.26
N ILE A 375 15.87 20.99 -8.37
CA ILE A 375 16.33 20.12 -7.28
C ILE A 375 17.77 20.45 -6.87
N ASN A 376 18.68 20.56 -7.83
CA ASN A 376 20.08 20.85 -7.55
C ASN A 376 20.27 22.25 -6.93
N GLN A 377 19.52 23.25 -7.39
CA GLN A 377 19.52 24.59 -6.81
C GLN A 377 18.98 24.58 -5.37
N TRP A 378 17.87 23.87 -5.15
CA TRP A 378 17.28 23.74 -3.83
C TRP A 378 18.22 23.01 -2.86
N LEU A 379 18.88 21.94 -3.31
CA LEU A 379 19.91 21.23 -2.53
C LEU A 379 21.13 22.11 -2.22
N ALA A 380 21.57 22.94 -3.17
CA ALA A 380 22.67 23.88 -2.94
C ALA A 380 22.32 24.94 -1.88
N ASN A 381 21.07 25.40 -1.84
CA ASN A 381 20.62 26.38 -0.84
C ASN A 381 20.52 25.82 0.59
N LEU A 382 20.40 24.49 0.74
CA LEU A 382 20.36 23.82 2.04
C LEU A 382 21.74 23.65 2.69
N HIS A 383 22.79 23.63 1.88
CA HIS A 383 24.18 23.55 2.32
C HIS A 383 24.97 24.73 1.74
N PRO A 384 24.77 25.96 2.26
CA PRO A 384 25.62 27.08 1.88
C PRO A 384 27.06 26.72 2.28
N SER A 385 27.95 26.77 1.29
CA SER A 385 29.37 26.50 1.39
C SER A 385 30.07 27.38 2.42
#